data_AF-A0A5C1A7T7-F1
#
_entry.id   AF-A0A5C1A7T7-F1
#
_cell.length_a   1.000
_cell.length_b   1.000
_cell.length_c   1.000
_cell.angle_alpha   90.00
_cell.angle_beta   90.00
_cell.angle_gamma   90.00
#
_symmetry.space_group_name_H-M   'P 1'
#
loop_
_entity.id
_entity.type
_entity.pdbx_description
1 polymer ?
#
loop_
_entity_poly.entity_id
_entity_poly.type
_entity_poly.pdbx_seq_one_letter_code
_entity_poly.pdbx_strand_id
1 'polypeptide(L)'
;MPRIRKLRVVSVAVPVALFVVASTAWADPLLAESMGLDVWEIGRLENDLKQANHETARLETALQDTQEIMVLNEMILRDVIDGRVELPAAAKRKWEANKYRKIIREHLDMNRTGANYEEKTAHDLYLRAIHESQKRADHDALCQRLRAEYQAAYHTLPELRN
;
A
#
# COMPACT_ATOMS: atom_id res chain seq x y z
N MET A 1 39.65 58.25 28.43
CA MET A 1 39.15 56.93 28.92
C MET A 1 37.61 56.78 28.80
N PRO A 2 37.00 56.59 27.61
CA PRO A 2 35.55 56.43 27.48
C PRO A 2 35.06 55.03 27.04
N ARG A 3 35.97 54.14 26.56
CA ARG A 3 35.60 52.82 26.01
C ARG A 3 35.19 51.78 27.05
N ILE A 4 35.75 51.87 28.27
CA ILE A 4 35.51 50.88 29.35
C ILE A 4 34.11 51.03 29.96
N ARG A 5 33.54 52.24 29.98
CA ARG A 5 32.16 52.46 30.47
C ARG A 5 31.09 51.87 29.54
N LYS A 6 31.31 51.88 28.22
CA LYS A 6 30.36 51.30 27.25
C LYS A 6 30.29 49.77 27.36
N LEU A 7 31.42 49.10 27.64
CA LEU A 7 31.44 47.64 27.82
C LEU A 7 30.63 47.17 29.04
N ARG A 8 30.69 47.90 30.16
CA ARG A 8 29.91 47.56 31.37
C ARG A 8 28.41 47.78 31.21
N VAL A 9 28.00 48.77 30.41
CA VAL A 9 26.57 49.01 30.13
C VAL A 9 26.02 47.94 29.20
N VAL A 10 26.78 47.51 28.19
CA VAL A 10 26.37 46.43 27.27
C VAL A 10 26.29 45.08 27.99
N SER A 11 27.23 44.77 28.90
CA SER A 11 27.22 43.50 29.64
C SER A 11 26.07 43.36 30.64
N VAL A 12 25.46 44.47 31.08
CA VAL A 12 24.28 44.46 31.96
C VAL A 12 22.98 44.58 31.17
N ALA A 13 22.98 45.35 30.06
CA ALA A 13 21.80 45.53 29.23
C ALA A 13 21.38 44.25 28.49
N VAL A 14 22.34 43.44 28.02
CA VAL A 14 22.05 42.18 27.31
C VAL A 14 21.30 41.16 28.18
N PRO A 15 21.75 40.82 29.41
CA PRO A 15 21.02 39.88 30.25
C PRO A 15 19.67 40.44 30.73
N VAL A 16 19.54 41.75 30.98
CA VAL A 16 18.25 42.36 31.33
C VAL A 16 17.28 42.32 30.15
N ALA A 17 17.74 42.61 28.93
CA ALA A 17 16.91 42.49 27.74
C ALA A 17 16.49 41.04 27.49
N LEU A 18 17.38 40.07 27.68
CA LEU A 18 17.05 38.64 27.61
C LEU A 18 16.03 38.22 28.67
N PHE A 19 16.16 38.73 29.90
CA PHE A 19 15.23 38.44 30.98
C PHE A 19 13.84 39.05 30.73
N VAL A 20 13.80 40.28 30.21
CA VAL A 20 12.54 40.94 29.82
C VAL A 20 11.86 40.17 28.70
N VAL A 21 12.59 39.79 27.63
CA VAL A 21 12.05 38.97 26.52
C VAL A 21 11.54 37.62 27.01
N ALA A 22 12.28 36.95 27.89
CA ALA A 22 11.85 35.69 28.49
C ALA A 22 10.59 35.85 29.35
N SER A 23 10.48 36.94 30.12
CA SER A 23 9.32 37.21 30.96
C SER A 23 8.07 37.61 30.16
N THR A 24 8.24 38.33 29.04
CA THR A 24 7.12 38.69 28.15
C THR A 24 6.63 37.49 27.33
N ALA A 25 7.53 36.59 26.94
CA ALA A 25 7.17 35.34 26.26
C ALA A 25 6.38 34.37 27.17
N TRP A 26 6.57 34.47 28.49
CA TRP A 26 5.82 33.66 29.47
C TRP A 26 4.42 34.23 29.76
N ALA A 27 4.23 35.54 29.54
CA ALA A 27 2.99 36.25 29.84
C ALA A 27 2.00 36.30 28.66
N ASP A 28 2.45 36.15 27.42
CA ASP A 28 1.60 36.28 26.23
C ASP A 28 1.90 35.19 25.17
N PRO A 29 1.05 34.16 25.04
CA PRO A 29 1.30 33.01 24.16
C PRO A 29 1.36 33.36 22.66
N LEU A 30 0.72 34.46 22.24
CA LEU A 30 0.73 34.94 20.86
C LEU A 30 2.10 35.49 20.41
N LEU A 31 2.90 36.00 21.36
CA LEU A 31 4.27 36.45 21.07
C LEU A 31 5.24 35.29 20.90
N ALA A 32 5.05 34.19 21.65
CA ALA A 32 5.82 32.96 21.48
C ALA A 32 5.59 32.32 20.09
N GLU A 33 4.34 32.35 19.61
CA GLU A 33 3.92 31.89 18.29
C GLU A 33 4.59 32.72 17.16
N SER A 34 4.60 34.05 17.29
CA SER A 34 5.22 34.94 16.28
C SER A 34 6.76 34.90 16.22
N MET A 35 7.43 34.44 17.29
CA MET A 35 8.89 34.26 17.33
C MET A 35 9.34 32.85 16.93
N GLY A 36 8.43 31.96 16.52
CA GLY A 36 8.74 30.57 16.21
C GLY A 36 9.25 29.76 17.41
N LEU A 37 9.00 30.27 18.62
CA LEU A 37 9.39 29.70 19.91
C LEU A 37 8.24 28.87 20.49
N ASP A 38 7.53 28.12 19.65
CA ASP A 38 6.52 27.18 20.12
C ASP A 38 7.18 25.88 20.64
N VAL A 39 8.03 26.06 21.66
CA VAL A 39 8.76 24.98 22.34
C VAL A 39 7.78 24.01 23.02
N TRP A 40 6.56 24.47 23.30
CA TRP A 40 5.50 23.68 23.93
C TRP A 40 4.83 22.72 22.93
N GLU A 41 4.76 23.07 21.66
CA GLU A 41 4.29 22.17 20.60
C GLU A 41 5.34 21.16 20.13
N ILE A 42 6.64 21.34 20.44
CA ILE A 42 7.70 20.38 20.03
C ILE A 42 7.39 18.96 20.51
N GLY A 43 6.90 18.79 21.74
CA GLY A 43 6.54 17.47 22.25
C GLY A 43 5.35 16.84 21.52
N ARG A 44 4.37 17.66 21.10
CA ARG A 44 3.23 17.21 20.28
C ARG A 44 3.70 16.85 18.87
N LEU A 45 4.47 17.72 18.23
CA LEU A 45 5.05 17.52 16.91
C LEU A 45 5.99 16.30 16.85
N GLU A 46 6.79 16.06 17.89
CA GLU A 46 7.65 14.87 17.97
C GLU A 46 6.82 13.59 18.10
N ASN A 47 5.74 13.62 18.88
CA ASN A 47 4.82 12.50 18.99
C ASN A 47 4.05 12.26 17.69
N ASP A 48 3.56 13.32 17.03
CA ASP A 48 2.89 13.25 15.74
C ASP A 48 3.84 12.70 14.66
N LEU A 49 5.11 13.12 14.68
CA LEU A 49 6.14 12.64 13.76
C LEU A 49 6.49 11.16 14.04
N LYS A 50 6.57 10.74 15.31
CA LYS A 50 6.73 9.32 15.66
C LYS A 50 5.54 8.49 15.20
N GLN A 51 4.31 8.97 15.42
CA GLN A 51 3.10 8.28 14.97
C GLN A 51 3.05 8.18 13.45
N ALA A 52 3.31 9.27 12.74
CA ALA A 52 3.36 9.29 11.28
C ALA A 52 4.44 8.34 10.73
N ASN A 53 5.61 8.26 11.37
CA ASN A 53 6.66 7.31 10.98
C ASN A 53 6.22 5.85 11.20
N HIS A 54 5.54 5.54 12.32
CA HIS A 54 5.01 4.20 12.56
C HIS A 54 3.91 3.83 11.57
N GLU A 55 3.01 4.76 11.25
CA GLU A 55 1.99 4.56 10.23
C GLU A 55 2.60 4.36 8.84
N THR A 56 3.62 5.15 8.49
CA THR A 56 4.36 5.02 7.22
C THR A 56 5.02 3.66 7.12
N ALA A 57 5.75 3.22 8.14
CA ALA A 57 6.40 1.90 8.15
C ALA A 57 5.37 0.76 8.02
N ARG A 58 4.21 0.88 8.68
CA ARG A 58 3.12 -0.08 8.57
C ARG A 58 2.53 -0.12 7.16
N LEU A 59 2.30 1.04 6.55
CA LEU A 59 1.76 1.15 5.19
C LEU A 59 2.76 0.63 4.16
N GLU A 60 4.05 0.91 4.33
CA GLU A 60 5.12 0.41 3.46
C GLU A 60 5.20 -1.12 3.51
N THR A 61 5.13 -1.71 4.70
CA THR A 61 5.05 -3.17 4.87
C THR A 61 3.81 -3.74 4.17
N ALA A 62 2.64 -3.13 4.37
CA ALA A 62 1.40 -3.59 3.73
C ALA A 62 1.44 -3.44 2.19
N LEU A 63 2.13 -2.41 1.68
CA LEU A 63 2.34 -2.19 0.27
C LEU A 63 3.26 -3.28 -0.31
N GLN A 64 4.37 -3.58 0.36
CA GLN A 64 5.30 -4.63 -0.05
C GLN A 64 4.59 -6.00 -0.10
N ASP A 65 3.86 -6.36 0.96
CA ASP A 65 3.06 -7.60 1.00
C ASP A 65 2.05 -7.71 -0.17
N THR A 66 1.50 -6.56 -0.58
CA THR A 66 0.55 -6.51 -1.70
C THR A 66 1.28 -6.66 -3.03
N GLN A 67 2.43 -6.03 -3.19
CA GLN A 67 3.28 -6.13 -4.39
C GLN A 67 3.77 -7.56 -4.61
N GLU A 68 4.25 -8.24 -3.57
CA GLU A 68 4.73 -9.62 -3.65
C GLU A 68 3.66 -10.58 -4.19
N ILE A 69 2.41 -10.38 -3.76
CA ILE A 69 1.29 -11.20 -4.22
C ILE A 69 0.82 -10.81 -5.62
N MET A 70 0.87 -9.54 -5.97
CA MET A 70 0.63 -9.12 -7.36
C MET A 70 1.62 -9.80 -8.30
N VAL A 71 2.91 -9.82 -7.95
CA VAL A 71 3.97 -10.50 -8.72
C VAL A 71 3.69 -12.00 -8.79
N LEU A 72 3.34 -12.65 -7.67
CA LEU A 72 3.00 -14.07 -7.66
C LEU A 72 1.80 -14.40 -8.57
N ASN A 73 0.73 -13.62 -8.46
CA ASN A 73 -0.49 -13.82 -9.24
C ASN A 73 -0.24 -13.61 -10.75
N GLU A 74 0.58 -12.63 -11.09
CA GLU A 74 0.98 -12.34 -12.48
C GLU A 74 1.86 -13.46 -13.05
N MET A 75 2.80 -13.96 -12.26
CA MET A 75 3.63 -15.10 -12.64
C MET A 75 2.77 -16.36 -12.89
N ILE A 76 1.81 -16.64 -12.01
CA ILE A 76 0.87 -17.76 -12.20
C ILE A 76 0.06 -17.60 -13.48
N LEU A 77 -0.46 -16.40 -13.74
CA LEU A 77 -1.22 -16.13 -14.96
C LEU A 77 -0.37 -16.33 -16.21
N ARG A 78 0.87 -15.84 -16.20
CA ARG A 78 1.80 -16.02 -17.31
C ARG A 78 2.17 -17.48 -17.53
N ASP A 79 2.39 -18.25 -16.46
CA ASP A 79 2.66 -19.69 -16.55
C ASP A 79 1.48 -20.45 -17.17
N VAL A 80 0.24 -20.06 -16.86
CA VAL A 80 -0.97 -20.60 -17.48
C VAL A 80 -1.04 -20.22 -18.96
N ILE A 81 -0.82 -18.95 -19.30
CA ILE A 81 -0.87 -18.48 -20.69
C ILE A 81 0.20 -19.19 -21.54
N ASP A 82 1.42 -19.31 -21.01
CA ASP A 82 2.54 -19.98 -21.69
C ASP A 82 2.41 -21.52 -21.67
N GLY A 83 1.39 -22.07 -21.00
CA GLY A 83 1.12 -23.51 -20.96
C GLY A 83 2.11 -24.32 -20.12
N ARG A 84 2.84 -23.67 -19.21
CA ARG A 84 3.77 -24.33 -18.29
C ARG A 84 3.06 -25.01 -17.13
N VAL A 85 1.88 -24.50 -16.78
CA VAL A 85 1.04 -25.01 -15.70
C VAL A 85 -0.40 -25.10 -16.20
N GLU A 86 -1.06 -26.20 -15.87
CA GLU A 86 -2.48 -26.39 -16.16
C GLU A 86 -3.35 -25.45 -15.31
N LEU A 87 -4.45 -24.97 -15.89
CA LEU A 87 -5.41 -24.07 -15.25
C LEU A 87 -5.86 -24.50 -13.84
N PRO A 88 -6.30 -25.75 -13.59
CA PRO A 88 -6.73 -26.16 -12.24
C PRO A 88 -5.58 -26.14 -11.22
N ALA A 89 -4.38 -26.54 -11.61
CA ALA A 89 -3.21 -26.49 -10.73
C ALA A 89 -2.82 -25.04 -10.39
N ALA A 90 -2.87 -24.14 -11.37
CA ALA A 90 -2.65 -22.72 -11.18
C ALA A 90 -3.74 -22.08 -10.30
N ALA A 91 -5.00 -22.45 -10.49
CA ALA A 91 -6.13 -21.97 -9.70
C ALA A 91 -5.98 -22.36 -8.24
N LYS A 92 -5.66 -23.63 -7.95
CA LYS A 92 -5.37 -24.10 -6.60
C LYS A 92 -4.21 -23.33 -5.96
N ARG A 93 -3.10 -23.15 -6.69
CA ARG A 93 -1.94 -22.40 -6.20
C ARG A 93 -2.29 -20.95 -5.89
N LYS A 94 -3.03 -20.28 -6.77
CA LYS A 94 -3.48 -18.90 -6.59
C LYS A 94 -4.45 -18.79 -5.42
N TRP A 95 -5.38 -19.72 -5.27
CA TRP A 95 -6.31 -19.74 -4.15
C TRP A 95 -5.59 -19.93 -2.82
N GLU A 96 -4.68 -20.90 -2.72
CA GLU A 96 -3.89 -21.14 -1.51
C GLU A 96 -3.09 -19.91 -1.05
N ALA A 97 -2.52 -19.17 -1.99
CA ALA A 97 -1.81 -17.93 -1.70
C ALA A 97 -2.73 -16.78 -1.23
N ASN A 98 -4.00 -16.78 -1.66
CA ASN A 98 -4.93 -15.66 -1.44
C ASN A 98 -6.08 -15.96 -0.47
N LYS A 99 -6.26 -17.20 0.02
CA LYS A 99 -7.45 -17.64 0.76
C LYS A 99 -7.77 -16.84 2.03
N TYR A 100 -6.75 -16.26 2.66
CA TYR A 100 -6.91 -15.45 3.87
C TYR A 100 -7.25 -13.99 3.59
N ARG A 101 -7.17 -13.53 2.33
CA ARG A 101 -7.43 -12.14 1.96
C ARG A 101 -8.92 -11.92 1.71
N LYS A 102 -9.53 -11.11 2.58
CA LYS A 102 -10.96 -10.76 2.52
C LYS A 102 -11.36 -10.19 1.15
N ILE A 103 -10.58 -9.22 0.63
CA ILE A 103 -10.85 -8.55 -0.64
C ILE A 103 -10.93 -9.54 -1.81
N ILE A 104 -10.06 -10.56 -1.84
CA ILE A 104 -10.07 -11.56 -2.91
C ILE A 104 -11.32 -12.44 -2.82
N ARG A 105 -11.70 -12.88 -1.62
CA ARG A 105 -12.93 -13.65 -1.42
C ARG A 105 -14.17 -12.88 -1.86
N GLU A 106 -14.27 -11.62 -1.45
CA GLU A 106 -15.37 -10.73 -1.86
C GLU A 106 -15.41 -10.55 -3.38
N HIS A 107 -14.24 -10.33 -4.01
CA HIS A 107 -14.16 -10.23 -5.47
C HIS A 107 -14.65 -11.51 -6.17
N LEU A 108 -14.22 -12.69 -5.69
CA LEU A 108 -14.64 -13.97 -6.25
C LEU A 108 -16.14 -14.20 -6.03
N ASP A 109 -16.67 -13.85 -4.87
CA ASP A 109 -18.09 -14.03 -4.55
C ASP A 109 -19.00 -13.13 -5.38
N MET A 110 -18.58 -11.90 -5.68
CA MET A 110 -19.36 -10.95 -6.46
C MET A 110 -19.27 -11.18 -7.96
N ASN A 111 -18.12 -11.61 -8.48
CA ASN A 111 -17.82 -11.51 -9.92
C ASN A 111 -17.60 -12.86 -10.61
N ARG A 112 -17.54 -13.98 -9.88
CA ARG A 112 -17.18 -15.28 -10.45
C ARG A 112 -18.18 -16.36 -10.06
N THR A 113 -18.54 -17.18 -11.04
CA THR A 113 -19.37 -18.37 -10.84
C THR A 113 -18.47 -19.58 -10.56
N GLY A 114 -18.96 -20.50 -9.74
CA GLY A 114 -18.27 -21.73 -9.36
C GLY A 114 -18.82 -22.29 -8.05
N ALA A 115 -18.79 -23.61 -7.89
CA ALA A 115 -19.27 -24.30 -6.70
C ALA A 115 -18.38 -24.07 -5.47
N ASN A 116 -17.08 -23.81 -5.69
CA ASN A 116 -16.11 -23.54 -4.64
C ASN A 116 -15.13 -22.42 -5.05
N TYR A 117 -14.31 -21.94 -4.10
CA TYR A 117 -13.37 -20.85 -4.34
C TYR A 117 -12.24 -21.21 -5.32
N GLU A 118 -11.87 -22.49 -5.43
CA GLU A 118 -10.89 -22.94 -6.41
C GLU A 118 -11.44 -22.79 -7.84
N GLU A 119 -12.66 -23.26 -8.09
CA GLU A 119 -13.35 -23.12 -9.38
C GLU A 119 -13.58 -21.64 -9.72
N LYS A 120 -14.01 -20.82 -8.75
CA LYS A 120 -14.13 -19.36 -8.95
C LYS A 120 -12.79 -18.72 -9.33
N THR A 121 -11.70 -19.19 -8.73
CA THR A 121 -10.34 -18.74 -9.04
C THR A 121 -9.90 -19.21 -10.42
N ALA A 122 -10.26 -20.43 -10.83
CA ALA A 122 -10.02 -20.95 -12.17
C ALA A 122 -10.79 -20.13 -13.21
N HIS A 123 -12.04 -19.77 -12.92
CA HIS A 123 -12.86 -18.92 -13.79
C HIS A 123 -12.21 -17.53 -13.92
N ASP A 124 -11.75 -16.93 -12.82
CA ASP A 124 -11.02 -15.64 -12.88
C ASP A 124 -9.75 -15.72 -13.74
N LEU A 125 -8.94 -16.76 -13.55
CA LEU A 125 -7.73 -16.98 -14.35
C LEU A 125 -8.05 -17.21 -15.82
N TYR A 126 -9.09 -17.99 -16.13
CA TYR A 126 -9.56 -18.22 -17.49
C TYR A 126 -9.92 -16.90 -18.20
N LEU A 127 -10.75 -16.07 -17.58
CA LEU A 127 -11.18 -14.80 -18.17
C LEU A 127 -10.00 -13.84 -18.37
N ARG A 128 -9.11 -13.73 -17.37
CA ARG A 128 -7.91 -12.87 -17.50
C ARG A 128 -6.96 -13.38 -18.58
N ALA A 129 -6.73 -14.69 -18.64
CA ALA A 129 -5.84 -15.27 -19.65
C ALA A 129 -6.36 -15.02 -21.08
N ILE A 130 -7.67 -15.14 -21.30
CA ILE A 130 -8.29 -14.80 -22.59
C ILE A 130 -8.12 -13.32 -22.90
N HIS A 131 -8.42 -12.44 -21.94
CA HIS A 131 -8.34 -11.00 -22.15
C HIS A 131 -6.90 -10.54 -22.48
N GLU A 132 -5.91 -11.00 -21.72
CA GLU A 132 -4.51 -10.60 -21.91
C GLU A 132 -3.87 -11.22 -23.16
N SER A 133 -4.37 -12.37 -23.61
CA SER A 133 -3.87 -13.05 -24.81
C SER A 133 -4.52 -12.61 -26.12
N GLN A 134 -5.49 -11.68 -26.09
CA GLN A 134 -6.31 -11.33 -27.25
C GLN A 134 -5.51 -10.91 -28.50
N LYS A 135 -4.31 -10.36 -28.32
CA LYS A 135 -3.42 -9.92 -29.42
C LYS A 135 -2.38 -10.96 -29.84
N ARG A 136 -2.36 -12.14 -29.21
CA ARG A 136 -1.39 -13.20 -29.54
C ARG A 136 -1.85 -13.95 -30.79
N ALA A 137 -0.89 -14.39 -31.59
CA ALA A 137 -1.17 -15.19 -32.79
C ALA A 137 -1.78 -16.57 -32.47
N ASP A 138 -1.53 -17.09 -31.26
CA ASP A 138 -2.02 -18.37 -30.76
C ASP A 138 -3.29 -18.26 -29.89
N HIS A 139 -3.98 -17.12 -29.90
CA HIS A 139 -5.13 -16.85 -29.02
C HIS A 139 -6.23 -17.91 -29.10
N ASP A 140 -6.64 -18.31 -30.30
CA ASP A 140 -7.71 -19.30 -30.46
C ASP A 140 -7.32 -20.67 -29.90
N ALA A 141 -6.07 -21.10 -30.14
CA ALA A 141 -5.54 -22.35 -29.61
C ALA A 141 -5.46 -22.32 -28.08
N LEU A 142 -5.04 -21.19 -27.51
CA LEU A 142 -5.03 -20.97 -26.07
C LEU A 142 -6.45 -21.06 -25.48
N CYS A 143 -7.42 -20.35 -26.06
CA CYS A 143 -8.82 -20.37 -25.61
C CYS A 143 -9.40 -21.79 -25.61
N GLN A 144 -9.13 -22.56 -26.67
CA GLN A 144 -9.56 -23.96 -26.75
C GLN A 144 -8.91 -24.83 -25.68
N ARG A 145 -7.59 -24.70 -25.48
CA ARG A 145 -6.86 -25.43 -24.44
C ARG A 145 -7.41 -25.12 -23.05
N LEU A 146 -7.50 -23.84 -22.68
CA LEU A 146 -7.98 -23.43 -21.35
C LEU A 146 -9.42 -23.87 -21.11
N ARG A 147 -10.27 -23.82 -22.13
CA ARG A 147 -11.64 -24.33 -22.05
C ARG A 147 -11.68 -25.84 -21.81
N ALA A 148 -10.83 -26.60 -22.50
CA ALA A 148 -10.72 -28.04 -22.32
C ALA A 148 -10.21 -28.40 -20.91
N GLU A 149 -9.17 -27.71 -20.43
CA GLU A 149 -8.63 -27.86 -19.07
C GLU A 149 -9.69 -27.54 -18.01
N TYR A 150 -10.44 -26.44 -18.18
CA TYR A 150 -11.52 -26.06 -17.26
C TYR A 150 -12.63 -27.12 -17.23
N GLN A 151 -13.11 -27.55 -18.40
CA GLN A 151 -14.20 -28.52 -18.50
C GLN A 151 -13.80 -29.89 -17.96
N ALA A 152 -12.55 -30.29 -18.16
CA ALA A 152 -12.01 -31.53 -17.61
C ALA A 152 -11.98 -31.53 -16.08
N ALA A 153 -11.64 -30.38 -15.46
CA ALA A 153 -11.51 -30.25 -14.01
C ALA A 153 -12.84 -29.99 -13.28
N TYR A 154 -13.73 -29.19 -13.86
CA TYR A 154 -14.90 -28.66 -13.15
C TYR A 154 -16.25 -29.09 -13.75
N HIS A 155 -16.26 -29.78 -14.90
CA HIS A 155 -17.46 -30.30 -15.57
C HIS A 155 -18.52 -29.24 -15.95
N THR A 156 -18.21 -27.97 -15.78
CA THR A 156 -19.02 -26.81 -16.13
C THR A 156 -18.26 -25.98 -17.18
N LEU A 157 -18.98 -25.26 -18.03
CA LEU A 157 -18.35 -24.28 -18.91
C LEU A 157 -18.34 -22.92 -18.21
N PRO A 158 -17.23 -22.18 -18.26
CA PRO A 158 -17.19 -20.83 -17.71
C PRO A 158 -18.12 -19.94 -18.54
N GLU A 159 -19.16 -19.39 -17.92
CA GLU A 159 -20.07 -18.44 -18.56
C GLU A 159 -19.30 -17.14 -18.86
N LEU A 160 -19.12 -16.83 -20.14
CA LEU A 160 -18.63 -15.52 -20.57
C LEU A 160 -19.76 -14.50 -20.37
N ARG A 161 -19.79 -13.85 -19.19
CA ARG A 161 -20.61 -12.64 -19.04
C ARG A 161 -19.90 -11.49 -19.76
N ASN A 162 -20.50 -11.06 -20.88
CA ASN A 162 -20.13 -9.85 -21.63
C ASN A 162 -20.28 -8.60 -20.77
#